data_AF-A0A379WFF2-F1
#
_entry.id   AF-A0A379WFF2-F1
#
_cell.length_a   1.000
_cell.length_b   1.000
_cell.length_c   1.000
_cell.angle_alpha   90.00
_cell.angle_beta   90.00
_cell.angle_gamma   90.00
#
_symmetry.space_group_name_H-M   'P 1'
#
loop_
_entity.id
_entity.type
_entity.pdbx_description
1 polymer ?
#
loop_
_entity_poly.entity_id
_entity_poly.type
_entity_poly.pdbx_seq_one_letter_code
_entity_poly.pdbx_strand_id
1 'polypeptide(L)'
;MAWINSTSWCEIAREELTEGGYNIGRVIARPFIGDKAGNFQRTGNRHDLAVEPPAPTVLQKLVDEKQGHVVSVGKIADIYANCGITKKVKATGLDALFDATSKR
;
A
#
# COMPACT_ATOMS: atom_id res chain seq x y z
N MET A 1 13.86 25.30 -10.57
CA MET A 1 14.32 24.45 -9.44
C MET A 1 13.12 23.96 -8.65
N ALA A 2 12.42 22.93 -9.13
CA ALA A 2 11.28 22.33 -8.42
C ALA A 2 11.18 20.84 -8.80
N TRP A 3 12.17 20.07 -8.35
CA TRP A 3 12.16 18.61 -8.42
C TRP A 3 12.66 18.10 -7.06
N ILE A 4 11.81 18.22 -6.04
CA ILE A 4 11.94 17.36 -4.87
C ILE A 4 10.74 16.42 -4.94
N ASN A 5 11.02 15.17 -5.29
CA ASN A 5 10.03 14.11 -5.43
C ASN A 5 9.17 14.05 -4.16
N SER A 6 7.85 14.19 -4.29
CA SER A 6 6.93 14.03 -3.14
C SER A 6 7.13 12.69 -2.38
N THR A 7 7.69 11.68 -3.06
CA THR A 7 8.09 10.39 -2.50
C THR A 7 9.25 10.52 -1.51
N SER A 8 10.26 11.36 -1.78
CA SER A 8 11.47 11.44 -0.94
C SER A 8 11.18 11.98 0.46
N TRP A 9 10.26 12.94 0.58
CA TRP A 9 9.82 13.44 1.90
C TRP A 9 9.04 12.39 2.69
N CYS A 10 8.23 11.58 2.00
CA CYS A 10 7.48 10.51 2.64
C CYS A 10 8.39 9.37 3.10
N GLU A 11 9.47 9.10 2.36
CA GLU A 11 10.52 8.14 2.74
C GLU A 11 11.25 8.61 4.00
N ILE A 12 11.71 9.87 4.05
CA ILE A 12 12.31 10.45 5.25
C ILE A 12 11.36 10.36 6.45
N ALA A 13 10.10 10.79 6.27
CA ALA A 13 9.10 10.69 7.34
C ALA A 13 8.90 9.23 7.80
N ARG A 14 8.96 8.26 6.87
CA ARG A 14 8.83 6.85 7.22
C ARG A 14 10.02 6.36 8.04
N GLU A 15 11.24 6.75 7.67
CA GLU A 15 12.47 6.43 8.39
C GLU A 15 12.44 6.99 9.82
N GLU A 16 12.22 8.30 9.97
CA GLU A 16 12.15 8.99 11.26
C GLU A 16 11.10 8.38 12.20
N LEU A 17 9.93 8.04 11.67
CA LEU A 17 8.87 7.42 12.46
C LEU A 17 9.25 6.00 12.92
N THR A 18 10.06 5.28 12.14
CA THR A 18 10.56 3.94 12.48
C THR A 18 11.65 4.03 13.54
N GLU A 19 12.63 4.92 13.35
CA GLU A 19 13.74 5.11 14.30
C GLU A 19 13.28 5.67 15.64
N GLY A 20 12.29 6.57 15.62
CA GLY A 20 11.65 7.07 16.83
C GLY A 20 10.79 6.04 17.58
N GLY A 21 10.66 4.81 17.06
CA GLY A 21 9.89 3.74 17.70
C GLY A 21 8.37 3.97 17.67
N TYR A 22 7.87 4.81 16.76
CA TYR A 22 6.45 5.12 16.67
C TYR A 22 5.69 4.02 15.91
N ASN A 23 4.56 3.58 16.46
CA ASN A 23 3.69 2.59 15.83
C ASN A 23 2.78 3.21 14.75
N ILE A 24 3.38 3.76 13.69
CA ILE A 24 2.65 4.30 12.54
C ILE A 24 2.67 3.26 11.42
N GLY A 25 1.51 2.69 11.08
CA GLY A 25 1.42 1.61 10.10
C GLY A 25 1.64 2.03 8.64
N ARG A 26 1.42 3.31 8.28
CA ARG A 26 1.54 3.78 6.89
C ARG A 26 1.79 5.29 6.77
N VAL A 27 2.73 5.68 5.92
CA VAL A 27 2.89 7.06 5.42
C VAL A 27 2.30 7.14 4.01
N ILE A 28 1.45 8.14 3.74
CA ILE A 28 0.72 8.24 2.46
C ILE A 28 1.01 9.58 1.78
N ALA A 29 1.69 9.53 0.62
CA ALA A 29 1.83 10.67 -0.25
C ALA A 29 0.48 11.00 -0.92
N ARG A 30 0.00 12.23 -0.71
CA ARG A 30 -1.25 12.75 -1.29
C ARG A 30 -0.99 14.01 -2.13
N PRO A 31 -0.35 13.87 -3.30
CA PRO A 31 -0.09 15.00 -4.17
C PRO A 31 -1.41 15.61 -4.68
N PHE A 32 -1.44 16.94 -4.70
CA PHE A 32 -2.53 17.73 -5.24
C PHE A 32 -2.02 18.63 -6.37
N ILE A 33 -2.93 19.01 -7.26
CA ILE A 33 -2.76 20.05 -8.27
C ILE A 33 -3.70 21.21 -7.96
N GLY A 34 -3.48 22.36 -8.60
CA GLY A 34 -4.20 23.60 -8.33
C GLY A 34 -3.24 24.69 -7.86
N ASP A 35 -3.58 25.93 -8.19
CA ASP A 35 -2.74 27.12 -8.02
C ASP A 35 -3.34 28.14 -7.03
N LYS A 36 -4.59 27.94 -6.62
CA LYS A 36 -5.29 28.84 -5.70
C LYS A 36 -6.24 28.11 -4.77
N ALA A 37 -6.55 28.76 -3.65
CA ALA A 37 -7.53 28.29 -2.69
C ALA A 37 -8.88 28.01 -3.36
N GLY A 38 -9.51 26.89 -3.01
CA GLY A 38 -10.75 26.42 -3.63
C GLY A 38 -10.56 25.66 -4.95
N ASN A 39 -9.34 25.60 -5.51
CA ASN A 39 -9.04 24.91 -6.77
C ASN A 39 -8.07 23.72 -6.61
N PHE A 40 -7.89 23.21 -5.38
CA PHE A 40 -7.00 22.07 -5.16
C PHE A 40 -7.70 20.74 -5.42
N GLN A 41 -7.08 19.89 -6.22
CA GLN A 41 -7.57 18.54 -6.52
C GLN A 41 -6.49 17.51 -6.24
N ARG A 42 -6.85 16.41 -5.55
CA ARG A 42 -5.95 15.26 -5.38
C ARG A 42 -5.70 14.60 -6.73
N THR A 43 -4.44 14.32 -7.01
CA THR A 43 -4.05 13.55 -8.20
C THR A 43 -4.20 12.04 -7.97
N GLY A 44 -4.10 11.27 -9.06
CA GLY A 44 -3.99 9.81 -8.99
C GLY A 44 -2.65 9.29 -8.47
N ASN A 45 -1.63 10.15 -8.32
CA ASN A 45 -0.25 9.78 -7.95
C ASN A 45 -0.09 9.52 -6.45
N ARG A 46 -1.08 8.84 -5.84
CA ARG A 46 -1.01 8.38 -4.47
C ARG A 46 0.09 7.32 -4.33
N HIS A 47 0.94 7.48 -3.32
CA HIS A 47 1.93 6.47 -2.94
C HIS A 47 1.82 6.16 -1.44
N ASP A 48 1.97 4.89 -1.08
CA ASP A 48 1.77 4.39 0.28
C ASP A 48 3.01 3.62 0.73
N LEU A 49 3.66 4.08 1.80
CA LEU A 49 4.77 3.42 2.46
C LEU A 49 4.24 2.71 3.71
N ALA A 50 3.98 1.41 3.59
CA ALA A 50 3.45 0.58 4.67
C ALA A 50 4.56 -0.10 5.46
N VAL A 51 4.32 -0.32 6.75
CA VAL A 51 5.18 -1.19 7.57
C VAL A 51 4.88 -2.65 7.22
N GLU A 52 5.93 -3.45 7.04
CA GLU A 52 5.80 -4.89 6.85
C GLU A 52 5.29 -5.56 8.14
N PRO A 53 4.59 -6.71 8.05
CA PRO A 53 4.23 -7.47 9.24
C PRO A 53 5.45 -7.75 10.13
N PRO A 54 5.34 -7.61 11.46
CA PRO A 54 6.51 -7.69 12.38
C PRO A 54 7.12 -9.10 12.48
N ALA A 55 6.45 -10.11 11.92
CA ALA A 55 6.93 -11.48 11.84
C ALA A 55 6.40 -12.16 10.56
N PRO A 56 7.07 -13.22 10.07
CA PRO A 56 6.61 -13.96 8.90
C PRO A 56 5.16 -14.44 9.04
N THR A 57 4.32 -14.03 8.10
CA THR A 57 2.89 -14.39 8.09
C THR A 57 2.68 -15.80 7.57
N VAL A 58 1.49 -16.38 7.82
CA VAL A 58 1.10 -17.67 7.22
C VAL A 58 1.12 -17.59 5.69
N LEU A 59 0.77 -16.45 5.10
CA LEU A 59 0.84 -16.22 3.65
C LEU A 59 2.28 -16.32 3.14
N GLN A 60 3.21 -15.67 3.84
CA GLN A 60 4.63 -15.69 3.53
C GLN A 60 5.19 -17.12 3.61
N LYS A 61 4.90 -17.84 4.70
CA LYS A 61 5.33 -19.24 4.87
C LYS A 61 4.76 -20.16 3.79
N LEU A 62 3.49 -19.99 3.41
CA LEU A 62 2.86 -20.77 2.35
C LEU A 62 3.58 -20.58 1.01
N VAL A 63 3.94 -19.34 0.66
CA VAL A 63 4.66 -19.04 -0.59
C VAL A 63 6.09 -19.55 -0.53
N ASP A 64 6.83 -19.18 0.52
CA ASP A 64 8.28 -19.36 0.57
C ASP A 64 8.68 -20.81 0.91
N GLU A 65 7.95 -21.47 1.82
CA GLU A 65 8.30 -22.81 2.30
C GLU A 65 7.56 -23.93 1.57
N LYS A 66 6.37 -23.65 1.02
CA LYS A 66 5.49 -24.65 0.42
C LYS A 66 5.23 -24.45 -1.07
N GLN A 67 5.86 -23.44 -1.69
CA GLN A 67 5.64 -23.10 -3.10
C GLN A 67 4.15 -22.85 -3.41
N GLY A 68 3.40 -22.39 -2.42
CA GLY A 68 1.97 -22.15 -2.53
C GLY A 68 1.66 -20.86 -3.29
N HIS A 69 0.39 -20.70 -3.65
CA HIS A 69 -0.11 -19.53 -4.36
C HIS A 69 -1.10 -18.75 -3.50
N VAL A 70 -0.85 -17.46 -3.32
CA VAL A 70 -1.71 -16.55 -2.55
C VAL A 70 -2.25 -15.46 -3.47
N VAL A 71 -3.56 -15.53 -3.72
CA VAL A 71 -4.29 -14.51 -4.46
C VAL A 71 -4.94 -13.55 -3.47
N SER A 72 -4.55 -12.28 -3.52
CA SER A 72 -5.21 -11.21 -2.76
C SER A 72 -6.27 -10.51 -3.61
N VAL A 73 -7.39 -10.14 -2.96
CA VAL A 73 -8.48 -9.37 -3.56
C VAL A 73 -8.69 -8.08 -2.77
N GLY A 74 -8.88 -6.96 -3.47
CA GLY A 74 -9.10 -5.66 -2.85
C GLY A 74 -7.88 -5.14 -2.12
N LYS A 75 -8.06 -4.77 -0.83
CA LYS A 75 -7.01 -4.15 -0.01
C LYS A 75 -6.07 -5.14 0.68
N ILE A 76 -6.27 -6.45 0.52
CA ILE A 76 -5.48 -7.46 1.25
C ILE A 76 -3.98 -7.31 0.96
N ALA A 77 -3.57 -7.13 -0.30
CA ALA A 77 -2.15 -6.89 -0.62
C ALA A 77 -1.59 -5.65 0.09
N ASP A 78 -2.34 -4.56 0.12
CA ASP A 78 -1.88 -3.32 0.75
C ASP A 78 -1.75 -3.47 2.26
N ILE A 79 -2.68 -4.19 2.91
CA ILE A 79 -2.65 -4.44 4.37
C ILE A 79 -1.41 -5.24 4.77
N TYR A 80 -1.06 -6.26 3.98
CA TYR A 80 0.12 -7.09 4.22
C TYR A 80 1.41 -6.52 3.62
N ALA A 81 1.42 -5.25 3.19
CA ALA A 81 2.58 -4.63 2.53
C ALA A 81 3.12 -5.45 1.33
N ASN A 82 2.26 -6.23 0.66
CA ASN A 82 2.58 -7.22 -0.37
C ASN A 82 3.35 -8.46 0.10
N CYS A 83 3.64 -8.62 1.40
CA CYS A 83 4.28 -9.79 1.98
C CYS A 83 3.43 -11.05 1.78
N GLY A 84 4.01 -12.10 1.21
CA GLY A 84 3.37 -13.40 1.00
C GLY A 84 2.27 -13.40 -0.07
N ILE A 85 2.24 -12.43 -0.99
CA ILE A 85 1.23 -12.34 -2.04
C ILE A 85 1.82 -12.71 -3.40
N THR A 86 1.30 -13.75 -4.06
CA THR A 86 1.76 -14.15 -5.40
C THR A 86 0.99 -13.47 -6.52
N LYS A 87 -0.29 -13.13 -6.29
CA LYS A 87 -1.13 -12.42 -7.26
C LYS A 87 -2.04 -11.43 -6.56
N LYS A 88 -2.15 -10.23 -7.14
CA LYS A 88 -2.99 -9.14 -6.62
C LYS A 88 -4.11 -8.80 -7.58
N VAL A 89 -5.33 -8.71 -7.05
CA VAL A 89 -6.55 -8.38 -7.78
C VAL A 89 -7.14 -7.12 -7.17
N LYS A 90 -7.10 -6.03 -7.93
CA LYS A 90 -7.71 -4.77 -7.51
C LYS A 90 -9.20 -4.81 -7.80
N ALA A 91 -10.01 -4.60 -6.76
CA ALA A 91 -11.45 -4.43 -6.85
C ALA A 91 -11.88 -3.43 -5.76
N THR A 92 -12.97 -2.69 -6.00
CA THR A 92 -13.45 -1.64 -5.10
C THR A 92 -14.97 -1.68 -5.06
N GLY A 93 -15.55 -1.64 -3.86
CA GLY A 93 -16.98 -1.87 -3.65
C GLY A 93 -17.30 -3.36 -3.45
N LEU A 94 -18.35 -3.64 -2.67
CA LEU A 94 -18.68 -5.01 -2.25
C LEU A 94 -18.98 -5.92 -3.44
N ASP A 95 -19.79 -5.47 -4.40
CA ASP A 95 -20.15 -6.28 -5.57
C ASP A 95 -18.94 -6.63 -6.43
N ALA A 96 -18.06 -5.66 -6.70
CA ALA A 96 -16.83 -5.90 -7.45
C ALA A 96 -15.87 -6.83 -6.72
N LEU A 97 -15.81 -6.78 -5.38
CA LEU A 97 -15.01 -7.71 -4.57
C LEU A 97 -15.58 -9.13 -4.66
N PHE A 98 -16.90 -9.28 -4.60
CA PHE A 98 -17.58 -10.55 -4.75
C PHE A 98 -17.33 -11.16 -6.14
N ASP A 99 -17.56 -10.39 -7.19
CA ASP A 99 -17.28 -10.77 -8.57
C ASP A 99 -15.83 -11.21 -8.80
N ALA A 100 -14.87 -10.44 -8.26
CA ALA A 100 -13.45 -10.75 -8.36
C ALA A 100 -13.07 -12.06 -7.66
N THR A 101 -13.85 -12.45 -6.65
CA THR A 101 -13.66 -13.69 -5.88
C THR A 101 -14.32 -14.88 -6.58
N SER A 102 -15.54 -14.72 -7.08
CA SER A 102 -16.32 -15.82 -7.68
C SER A 102 -15.89 -16.20 -9.10
N LYS A 103 -15.25 -15.31 -9.85
CA LYS A 103 -14.83 -15.56 -11.26
C LYS A 103 -13.47 -16.26 -11.36
N ARG A 104 -13.05 -17.02 -10.33
CA ARG A 104 -11.75 -17.69 -10.25
C ARG A 104 -11.83 -19.13 -9.80
#